data_AF-A0A453IME6-F1
#
_entry.id   AF-A0A453IME6-F1
#
_cell.length_a   1.000
_cell.length_b   1.000
_cell.length_c   1.000
_cell.angle_alpha   90.00
_cell.angle_beta   90.00
_cell.angle_gamma   90.00
#
_symmetry.space_group_name_H-M   'P 1'
#
loop_
_entity.id
_entity.type
_entity.pdbx_description
1 polymer ?
#
loop_
_entity_poly.entity_id
_entity_poly.type
_entity_poly.pdbx_seq_one_letter_code
_entity_poly.pdbx_strand_id
1 'polypeptide(L)' 'NLYVVRSQGVILTKDNLTKRNWVGNTRCYFCDQNESIKHLFLECPLAKLLW' A
#
# COMPACT_ATOMS: atom_id res chain seq x y z
N ASN A 1 -1.22 6.75 11.31
CA ASN A 1 -1.10 6.46 9.86
C ASN A 1 -2.11 5.40 9.44
N LEU A 2 -3.34 5.84 9.15
CA LEU A 2 -4.54 5.02 8.95
C LEU A 2 -4.66 4.34 7.56
N TYR A 3 -3.65 4.49 6.70
CA TYR A 3 -3.73 4.09 5.27
C TYR A 3 -3.31 2.65 4.98
N VAL A 4 -2.79 1.94 5.98
CA VAL A 4 -2.50 0.51 5.84
C VAL A 4 -3.77 -0.23 6.22
N VAL A 5 -4.57 -0.60 5.21
CA VAL A 5 -5.84 -1.33 5.37
C VAL A 5 -5.60 -2.54 6.28
N ARG A 6 -6.10 -2.43 7.51
CA ARG A 6 -5.92 -3.44 8.56
C ARG A 6 -7.03 -4.47 8.43
N SER A 7 -6.66 -5.72 8.17
CA SER A 7 -7.52 -6.87 8.45
C SER A 7 -6.71 -7.89 9.24
N GLN A 8 -7.10 -8.12 10.50
CA GLN A 8 -6.65 -9.24 11.34
C GLN A 8 -5.12 -9.42 11.45
N GLY A 9 -4.37 -8.33 11.64
CA GLY A 9 -2.92 -8.39 11.91
C GLY A 9 -2.03 -8.53 10.68
N VAL A 10 -2.60 -8.61 9.47
CA VAL A 10 -1.87 -8.60 8.21
C VAL A 10 -2.00 -7.21 7.56
N ILE A 11 -0.88 -6.69 7.07
CA ILE A 11 -0.83 -5.48 6.25
C ILE A 11 -1.36 -5.83 4.86
N LEU A 12 -2.57 -5.38 4.53
CA LEU A 12 -3.12 -5.51 3.18
C LEU A 12 -2.71 -4.29 2.35
N THR A 13 -1.67 -4.46 1.56
CA THR A 13 -1.33 -3.53 0.47
C THR A 13 -2.27 -3.72 -0.71
N LYS A 14 -2.45 -2.69 -1.54
CA LYS A 14 -3.37 -2.77 -2.69
C LYS A 14 -2.98 -3.87 -3.70
N ASP A 15 -1.70 -4.20 -3.85
CA ASP A 15 -1.27 -5.36 -4.65
C ASP A 15 -1.82 -6.69 -4.08
N ASN A 16 -1.85 -6.83 -2.75
CA ASN A 16 -2.39 -8.01 -2.08
C ASN A 16 -3.93 -8.07 -2.15
N LEU A 17 -4.61 -6.92 -2.16
CA LEU A 17 -6.06 -6.86 -2.41
C LEU A 17 -6.39 -7.31 -3.84
N THR A 18 -5.60 -6.88 -4.83
CA THR A 18 -5.79 -7.26 -6.24
C THR A 18 -5.68 -8.77 -6.44
N LYS A 19 -4.74 -9.44 -5.77
CA LYS A 19 -4.60 -10.91 -5.76
C LYS A 19 -5.83 -11.65 -5.20
N ARG A 20 -6.68 -10.95 -4.42
CA ARG A 20 -7.93 -11.47 -3.86
C ARG A 20 -9.16 -11.07 -4.68
N ASN A 21 -8.95 -10.68 -5.94
CA ASN A 21 -10.00 -10.26 -6.86
C ASN A 21 -10.72 -8.97 -6.41
N TRP A 22 -10.07 -8.13 -5.58
CA TRP A 22 -10.58 -6.81 -5.26
C TRP A 22 -10.39 -5.88 -6.46
N VAL A 23 -11.47 -5.21 -6.86
CA VAL A 23 -11.47 -4.27 -7.98
C VAL A 23 -11.43 -2.85 -7.40
N GLY A 24 -10.27 -2.21 -7.48
CA GLY A 24 -10.10 -0.82 -7.07
C GLY A 24 -8.74 -0.27 -7.46
N ASN A 25 -8.46 0.96 -7.05
CA ASN A 25 -7.21 1.63 -7.42
C ASN A 25 -6.00 0.92 -6.78
N THR A 26 -5.02 0.56 -7.61
CA THR A 26 -3.77 -0.10 -7.20
C THR A 26 -2.60 0.87 -6.98
N ARG A 27 -2.78 2.17 -7.24
CA ARG A 27 -1.77 3.20 -7.02
C ARG A 27 -1.57 3.48 -5.54
N CYS A 28 -0.35 3.82 -5.16
CA CYS A 28 0.03 4.29 -3.85
C CYS A 28 -0.76 5.54 -3.49
N TYR A 29 -1.11 5.69 -2.22
CA TYR A 29 -1.76 6.91 -1.75
C TYR A 29 -0.82 8.12 -1.76
N PHE A 30 0.48 7.87 -1.59
CA PHE A 30 1.48 8.92 -1.40
C PHE A 30 2.14 9.36 -2.71
N CYS A 31 2.05 8.59 -3.78
CA CYS A 31 2.64 8.94 -5.09
C CYS A 31 1.91 8.21 -6.22
N ASP A 32 2.27 8.49 -7.48
CA ASP A 32 1.59 7.92 -8.65
C ASP A 32 2.11 6.53 -9.08
N GLN A 33 2.83 5.83 -8.21
CA GLN A 33 3.35 4.47 -8.47
C GLN A 33 2.41 3.40 -7.90
N ASN A 34 2.49 2.16 -8.37
CA ASN A 34 1.72 1.05 -7.80
C ASN A 34 2.11 0.79 -6.33
N GLU A 35 1.10 0.62 -5.48
CA GLU A 35 1.32 0.28 -4.08
C GLU A 35 1.68 -1.20 -3.93
N SER A 36 2.84 -1.46 -3.35
CA SER A 36 3.26 -2.78 -2.89
C SER A 36 3.93 -2.66 -1.53
N ILE A 37 4.17 -3.78 -0.83
CA ILE A 37 4.92 -3.77 0.43
C ILE A 37 6.31 -3.15 0.21
N LYS A 38 7.03 -3.59 -0.83
CA LYS A 38 8.36 -3.06 -1.16
C LYS A 38 8.28 -1.55 -1.43
N HIS A 39 7.31 -1.12 -2.23
CA HIS A 39 7.14 0.29 -2.54
C HIS A 39 6.84 1.10 -1.28
N LEU A 40 5.82 0.72 -0.51
CA LEU A 40 5.34 1.45 0.65
C LEU A 40 6.41 1.59 1.75
N PHE A 41 7.21 0.55 1.99
CA PHE A 41 8.20 0.54 3.07
C PHE A 41 9.62 0.92 2.63
N LEU A 42 10.02 0.68 1.38
CA LEU A 42 11.41 0.80 0.94
C LEU A 42 11.65 1.77 -0.21
N GLU A 43 10.64 2.12 -1.02
CA GLU A 43 10.87 2.89 -2.25
C GLU A 43 10.10 4.21 -2.29
N CYS A 44 8.95 4.30 -1.63
CA CYS A 44 8.09 5.48 -1.64
C CYS A 44 8.75 6.64 -0.89
N PRO A 45 9.18 7.72 -1.57
CA PRO A 45 9.90 8.81 -0.93
C PRO A 45 9.03 9.51 0.13
N LEU A 46 7.74 9.66 -0.16
CA LEU A 46 6.79 10.33 0.73
C LEU A 46 6.41 9.45 1.92
N ALA A 47 6.31 8.13 1.77
CA ALA A 47 6.07 7.24 2.90
C ALA A 47 7.28 7.21 3.86
N LYS A 48 8.51 7.27 3.34
CA LYS A 48 9.74 7.35 4.14
C LYS A 48 9.81 8.59 5.02
N LEU A 49 9.23 9.71 4.59
CA LEU A 49 9.23 10.96 5.37
C LEU A 49 8.26 10.93 6.56
N LEU A 50 7.29 10.00 6.57
CA LEU A 50 6.25 9.89 7.60
C LEU A 50 6.59 8.86 8.70
N TRP A 51 7.72 8.17 8.56
CA TRP A 51 8.24 7.16 9.49
C TRP A 51 9.30 7.77 10.39
#